data_AF-A0A847LF34-F1
#
_entry.id   AF-A0A847LF34-F1
#
_cell.length_a   1.000
_cell.length_b   1.000
_cell.length_c   1.000
_cell.angle_alpha   90.00
_cell.angle_beta   90.00
_cell.angle_gamma   90.00
#
_symmetry.space_group_name_H-M   'P 1'
#
loop_
_entity.id
_entity.type
_entity.pdbx_description
1 polymer ?
#
loop_
_entity_poly.entity_id
_entity_poly.type
_entity_poly.pdbx_seq_one_letter_code
_entity_poly.pdbx_strand_id
1 'polypeptide(L)'
;MSDTAPAIGPTTWPAVEVPPLPDPQAEAIRLALAPLLPTIPLFAVAAIAREASAQARAWGRVTPDLMQRHRMELPAVLSEARTTADQAAALALVGRCGGMRLYSPHVMSRQLLKTAGVDCAKHLVRFWSGEPLHVPTAEAPLRLARNEAILESREAGADLNDLVRMFCLPYPWVIQVLREGRRTRATPSPTQGRAVSGEIPRALPARVRPSASPPGHPGRP
;
A
#
# COMPACT_ATOMS: atom_id res chain seq x y z
N MET A 1 -54.12 36.30 8.60
CA MET A 1 -52.80 36.20 7.96
C MET A 1 -52.49 34.73 7.86
N SER A 2 -52.76 34.12 6.70
CA SER A 2 -52.65 32.68 6.48
C SER A 2 -51.30 32.39 5.86
N ASP A 3 -50.41 31.81 6.66
CA ASP A 3 -49.05 31.45 6.30
C ASP A 3 -49.10 30.17 5.45
N THR A 4 -48.82 30.29 4.16
CA THR A 4 -48.88 29.17 3.21
C THR A 4 -47.46 28.70 2.95
N ALA A 5 -47.10 27.54 3.49
CA ALA A 5 -45.78 26.94 3.29
C ALA A 5 -45.52 26.67 1.80
N PRO A 6 -44.32 26.96 1.28
CA PRO A 6 -44.01 26.75 -0.13
C PRO A 6 -43.93 25.26 -0.46
N ALA A 7 -44.61 24.85 -1.53
CA ALA A 7 -44.55 23.50 -2.06
C ALA A 7 -43.14 23.21 -2.59
N ILE A 8 -42.47 22.23 -1.98
CA ILE A 8 -41.21 21.67 -2.45
C ILE A 8 -41.54 20.83 -3.69
N GLY A 9 -41.32 21.40 -4.88
CA GLY A 9 -41.43 20.67 -6.14
C GLY A 9 -40.38 19.55 -6.23
N PRO A 10 -40.60 18.54 -7.09
CA PRO A 10 -39.68 17.43 -7.25
C PRO A 10 -38.32 17.93 -7.73
N THR A 11 -37.29 17.78 -6.89
CA THR A 11 -35.89 18.03 -7.23
C THR A 11 -35.46 17.07 -8.33
N THR A 12 -35.51 17.55 -9.57
CA THR A 12 -34.91 16.85 -10.71
C THR A 12 -33.41 17.08 -10.63
N TRP A 13 -32.68 16.04 -10.18
CA TRP A 13 -31.22 16.04 -10.25
C TRP A 13 -30.83 16.11 -11.73
N PRO A 14 -29.96 17.05 -12.16
CA PRO A 14 -29.49 17.08 -13.53
C PRO A 14 -28.84 15.73 -13.85
N ALA A 15 -29.17 15.16 -15.01
CA ALA A 15 -28.53 13.96 -15.51
C ALA A 15 -27.02 14.24 -15.58
N VAL A 16 -26.27 13.62 -14.67
CA VAL A 16 -24.81 13.69 -14.68
C VAL A 16 -24.36 12.91 -15.90
N GLU A 17 -23.96 13.61 -16.96
CA GLU A 17 -23.26 12.98 -18.08
C GLU A 17 -21.96 12.38 -17.53
N VAL A 18 -21.93 11.05 -17.47
CA VAL A 18 -20.72 10.30 -17.11
C VAL A 18 -19.84 10.30 -18.36
N PRO A 19 -18.66 10.96 -18.34
CA PRO A 19 -17.78 10.94 -19.50
C PRO A 19 -17.35 9.49 -19.81
N PRO A 20 -17.23 9.11 -21.09
CA PRO A 20 -16.82 7.76 -21.46
C PRO A 20 -15.39 7.51 -20.96
N LEU A 21 -15.18 6.44 -20.19
CA LEU A 21 -13.84 6.00 -19.79
C LEU A 21 -13.16 5.34 -21.00
N PRO A 22 -12.07 5.92 -21.56
CA PRO A 22 -11.26 5.23 -22.54
C PRO A 22 -10.16 4.49 -21.78
N ASP A 23 -10.50 3.35 -21.16
CA ASP A 23 -9.53 2.49 -20.50
C ASP A 23 -9.92 1.02 -20.76
N PRO A 24 -9.06 0.17 -21.35
CA PRO A 24 -9.36 -1.25 -21.57
C PRO A 24 -9.75 -1.97 -20.28
N GLN A 25 -9.33 -1.48 -19.12
CA GLN A 25 -9.77 -2.01 -17.82
C GLN A 25 -11.22 -1.62 -17.49
N ALA A 26 -11.66 -0.41 -17.86
CA ALA A 26 -13.04 0.03 -17.65
C ALA A 26 -14.03 -0.82 -18.46
N GLU A 27 -13.64 -1.21 -19.68
CA GLU A 27 -14.46 -2.09 -20.52
C GLU A 27 -14.51 -3.53 -19.96
N ALA A 28 -13.39 -4.05 -19.45
CA ALA A 28 -13.38 -5.34 -18.76
C ALA A 28 -14.26 -5.34 -17.50
N ILE A 29 -14.24 -4.26 -16.71
CA ILE A 29 -15.11 -4.08 -15.54
C ILE A 29 -16.58 -3.98 -15.99
N ARG A 30 -16.88 -3.24 -17.05
CA ARG A 30 -18.23 -3.12 -17.62
C ARG A 30 -18.77 -4.49 -18.03
N LEU A 31 -17.97 -5.29 -18.74
CA LEU A 31 -18.34 -6.64 -19.16
C LEU A 31 -18.51 -7.60 -17.97
N ALA A 32 -17.65 -7.50 -16.95
CA ALA A 32 -17.76 -8.31 -15.73
C ALA A 32 -19.00 -7.95 -14.90
N LEU A 33 -19.41 -6.68 -14.88
CA LEU A 33 -20.58 -6.20 -14.15
C LEU A 33 -21.89 -6.31 -14.95
N ALA A 34 -21.82 -6.53 -16.28
CA ALA A 34 -22.98 -6.62 -17.16
C ALA A 34 -24.10 -7.57 -16.66
N PRO A 35 -23.81 -8.77 -16.11
CA PRO A 35 -24.83 -9.67 -15.58
C PRO A 35 -25.54 -9.15 -14.33
N LEU A 36 -24.91 -8.22 -13.61
CA LEU A 36 -25.40 -7.66 -12.35
C LEU A 36 -26.16 -6.33 -12.54
N LEU A 37 -26.13 -5.76 -13.75
CA LEU A 37 -26.83 -4.52 -14.09
C LEU A 37 -28.34 -4.51 -13.78
N PRO A 38 -29.13 -5.59 -13.96
CA PRO A 38 -30.56 -5.53 -13.66
C PRO A 38 -30.87 -5.49 -12.16
N THR A 39 -29.91 -5.81 -11.29
CA THR A 39 -30.12 -5.87 -9.83
C THR A 39 -29.43 -4.74 -9.08
N ILE A 40 -28.47 -4.05 -9.70
CA ILE A 40 -27.69 -2.99 -9.09
C ILE A 40 -28.09 -1.63 -9.70
N PRO A 41 -28.43 -0.62 -8.88
CA PRO A 41 -28.76 0.69 -9.42
C PRO A 41 -27.56 1.33 -10.13
N LEU A 42 -27.81 2.05 -11.23
CA LEU A 42 -26.76 2.61 -12.10
C LEU A 42 -25.74 3.49 -11.35
N PHE A 43 -26.16 4.23 -10.33
CA PHE A 43 -25.25 5.06 -9.53
C PHE A 43 -24.21 4.22 -8.77
N ALA A 44 -24.57 3.01 -8.33
CA ALA A 44 -23.65 2.10 -7.66
C ALA A 44 -22.65 1.49 -8.65
N VAL A 45 -23.08 1.16 -9.87
CA VAL A 45 -22.19 0.73 -10.96
C VAL A 45 -21.15 1.83 -11.28
N ALA A 46 -21.60 3.07 -11.40
CA ALA A 46 -20.71 4.22 -11.62
C ALA A 46 -19.77 4.48 -10.43
N ALA A 47 -20.20 4.22 -9.18
CA ALA A 47 -19.33 4.30 -8.01
C ALA A 47 -18.25 3.21 -8.04
N ILE A 48 -18.63 1.95 -8.29
CA ILE A 48 -17.71 0.80 -8.40
C ILE A 48 -16.69 1.03 -9.51
N ALA A 49 -17.14 1.46 -10.69
CA ALA A 49 -16.24 1.72 -11.82
C ALA A 49 -15.21 2.83 -11.51
N ARG A 50 -15.65 3.90 -10.84
CA ARG A 50 -14.76 4.99 -10.41
C ARG A 50 -13.76 4.53 -9.35
N GLU A 51 -14.21 3.75 -8.37
CA GLU A 51 -13.34 3.16 -7.35
C GLU A 51 -12.30 2.22 -7.98
N ALA A 52 -12.73 1.31 -8.85
CA ALA A 52 -11.82 0.40 -9.55
C ALA A 52 -10.79 1.15 -10.41
N SER A 53 -11.21 2.22 -11.09
CA SER A 53 -10.31 3.10 -11.85
C SER A 53 -9.33 3.86 -10.95
N ALA A 54 -9.75 4.28 -9.76
CA ALA A 54 -8.88 4.90 -8.77
C ALA A 54 -7.87 3.90 -8.19
N GLN A 55 -8.30 2.67 -7.91
CA GLN A 55 -7.43 1.58 -7.47
C GLN A 55 -6.41 1.20 -8.54
N ALA A 56 -6.83 1.08 -9.80
CA ALA A 56 -5.92 0.81 -10.92
C ALA A 56 -4.82 1.88 -11.06
N ARG A 57 -5.21 3.17 -10.96
CA ARG A 57 -4.25 4.29 -10.95
C ARG A 57 -3.30 4.23 -9.75
N ALA A 58 -3.81 3.93 -8.56
CA ALA A 58 -2.98 3.75 -7.37
C ALA A 58 -2.02 2.57 -7.54
N TRP A 59 -2.48 1.45 -8.09
CA TRP A 59 -1.67 0.26 -8.34
C TRP A 59 -0.51 0.53 -9.30
N GLY A 60 -0.75 1.28 -10.38
CA GLY A 60 0.29 1.69 -11.31
C GLY A 60 1.39 2.58 -10.70
N ARG A 61 1.14 3.15 -9.51
CA ARG A 61 2.11 3.94 -8.74
C ARG A 61 2.80 3.14 -7.64
N VAL A 62 2.42 1.89 -7.40
CA VAL A 62 3.10 1.05 -6.42
C VAL A 62 4.46 0.65 -7.00
N THR A 63 5.51 1.34 -6.56
CA THR A 63 6.89 1.08 -6.97
C THR A 63 7.68 0.37 -5.86
N PRO A 64 8.75 -0.36 -6.20
CA PRO A 64 9.69 -0.90 -5.21
C PRO A 64 10.22 0.17 -4.24
N ASP A 65 10.45 1.40 -4.73
CA ASP A 65 10.90 2.52 -3.89
C ASP A 65 9.86 2.94 -2.85
N LEU A 66 8.59 3.10 -3.26
CA LEU A 66 7.47 3.35 -2.33
C LEU A 66 7.43 2.28 -1.24
N MET A 67 7.54 1.02 -1.64
CA MET A 67 7.50 -0.13 -0.72
C MET A 67 8.65 -0.08 0.28
N GLN A 68 9.85 0.27 -0.18
CA GLN A 68 11.02 0.41 0.68
C GLN A 68 10.87 1.56 1.68
N ARG A 69 10.31 2.70 1.25
CA ARG A 69 10.07 3.86 2.13
C ARG A 69 9.06 3.56 3.23
N HIS A 70 8.05 2.75 2.94
CA HIS A 70 6.97 2.40 3.88
C HIS A 70 7.07 0.97 4.43
N ARG A 71 8.26 0.38 4.44
CA ARG A 71 8.49 -1.02 4.83
C ARG A 71 7.86 -1.43 6.16
N MET A 72 7.81 -0.50 7.13
CA MET A 72 7.25 -0.75 8.47
C MET A 72 5.72 -0.78 8.51
N GLU A 73 5.06 -0.19 7.52
CA GLU A 73 3.59 -0.12 7.42
C GLU A 73 3.02 -1.27 6.57
N LEU A 74 3.91 -2.04 5.93
CA LEU A 74 3.55 -3.12 5.04
C LEU A 74 3.42 -4.45 5.78
N PRO A 75 2.50 -5.32 5.35
CA PRO A 75 2.45 -6.71 5.81
C PRO A 75 3.81 -7.42 5.69
N ALA A 76 4.10 -8.34 6.61
CA ALA A 76 5.38 -9.07 6.68
C ALA A 76 5.82 -9.65 5.32
N VAL A 77 4.90 -10.26 4.58
CA VAL A 77 5.15 -10.84 3.24
C VAL A 77 5.73 -9.82 2.27
N LEU A 78 5.28 -8.57 2.33
CA LEU A 78 5.77 -7.48 1.47
C LEU A 78 7.02 -6.82 2.06
N SER A 79 7.12 -6.71 3.38
CA SER A 79 8.26 -6.09 4.05
C SER A 79 9.50 -7.00 4.09
N GLU A 80 9.37 -8.31 3.91
CA GLU A 80 10.51 -9.23 3.84
C GLU A 80 11.23 -9.23 2.49
N ALA A 81 10.57 -8.76 1.43
CA ALA A 81 11.14 -8.64 0.09
C ALA A 81 12.33 -7.66 0.08
N ARG A 82 13.54 -8.17 -0.17
CA ARG A 82 14.79 -7.41 -0.04
C ARG A 82 15.27 -6.79 -1.34
N THR A 83 14.93 -7.41 -2.47
CA THR A 83 15.33 -6.92 -3.79
C THR A 83 14.12 -6.31 -4.50
N THR A 84 14.38 -5.43 -5.48
CA THR A 84 13.34 -4.88 -6.35
C THR A 84 12.58 -5.96 -7.11
N ALA A 85 13.27 -7.05 -7.50
CA ALA A 85 12.65 -8.22 -8.11
C ALA A 85 11.71 -8.95 -7.15
N ASP A 86 12.14 -9.18 -5.90
CA ASP A 86 11.30 -9.82 -4.88
C ASP A 86 10.06 -8.96 -4.56
N GLN A 87 10.23 -7.64 -4.50
CA GLN A 87 9.14 -6.70 -4.24
C GLN A 87 8.11 -6.71 -5.37
N ALA A 88 8.57 -6.69 -6.63
CA ALA A 88 7.68 -6.81 -7.79
C ALA A 88 6.92 -8.14 -7.80
N ALA A 89 7.59 -9.24 -7.47
CA ALA A 89 6.97 -10.56 -7.35
C ALA A 89 5.92 -10.60 -6.23
N ALA A 90 6.24 -10.06 -5.07
CA ALA A 90 5.32 -10.03 -3.92
C ALA A 90 4.10 -9.14 -4.19
N LEU A 91 4.28 -8.01 -4.88
CA LEU A 91 3.17 -7.17 -5.36
C LEU A 91 2.29 -7.90 -6.37
N ALA A 92 2.88 -8.60 -7.34
CA ALA A 92 2.12 -9.40 -8.30
C ALA A 92 1.31 -10.49 -7.60
N LEU A 93 1.88 -11.14 -6.59
CA LEU A 93 1.18 -12.13 -5.77
C LEU A 93 0.01 -11.51 -5.01
N VAL A 94 0.21 -10.38 -4.34
CA VAL A 94 -0.83 -9.68 -3.59
C VAL A 94 -1.94 -9.16 -4.50
N GLY A 95 -1.61 -8.64 -5.67
CA GLY A 95 -2.59 -8.20 -6.67
C GLY A 95 -3.43 -9.35 -7.22
N ARG A 96 -2.85 -10.55 -7.34
CA ARG A 96 -3.54 -11.71 -7.93
C ARG A 96 -4.26 -12.60 -6.91
N CYS A 97 -3.73 -12.71 -5.69
CA CYS A 97 -4.16 -13.66 -4.67
C CYS A 97 -4.45 -13.01 -3.31
N GLY A 98 -4.51 -11.68 -3.22
CA GLY A 98 -4.74 -10.97 -1.97
C GLY A 98 -6.02 -11.42 -1.26
N GLY A 99 -5.92 -11.65 0.05
CA GLY A 99 -7.03 -12.15 0.88
C GLY A 99 -7.22 -13.68 0.83
N MET A 100 -6.50 -14.39 -0.05
CA MET A 100 -6.58 -15.85 -0.14
C MET A 100 -5.62 -16.54 0.83
N ARG A 101 -5.96 -17.78 1.21
CA ARG A 101 -5.01 -18.73 1.81
C ARG A 101 -4.43 -19.60 0.71
N LEU A 102 -3.12 -19.50 0.50
CA LEU A 102 -2.40 -20.35 -0.45
C LEU A 102 -1.68 -21.45 0.30
N TYR A 103 -1.86 -22.69 -0.15
CA TYR A 103 -0.97 -23.76 0.28
C TYR A 103 0.32 -23.66 -0.53
N SER A 104 1.44 -23.34 0.12
CA SER A 104 2.74 -23.27 -0.55
C SER A 104 3.29 -24.68 -0.72
N PRO A 105 3.40 -25.21 -1.96
CA PRO A 105 3.93 -26.55 -2.15
C PRO A 105 5.42 -26.57 -1.80
N HIS A 106 5.89 -27.67 -1.20
CA HIS A 106 7.33 -27.90 -0.96
C HIS A 106 8.16 -27.90 -2.26
N VAL A 107 7.49 -28.11 -3.41
CA VAL A 107 8.12 -28.18 -4.73
C VAL A 107 7.38 -27.24 -5.68
N MET A 108 8.15 -26.57 -6.55
CA MET A 108 7.62 -25.61 -7.51
C MET A 108 6.70 -26.30 -8.52
N SER A 109 5.38 -26.07 -8.43
CA SER A 109 4.40 -26.69 -9.32
C SER A 109 4.21 -25.89 -10.62
N ARG A 110 3.85 -26.56 -11.72
CA ARG A 110 3.53 -25.88 -12.99
C ARG A 110 2.41 -24.84 -12.85
N GLN A 111 1.42 -25.13 -12.01
CA GLN A 111 0.30 -24.21 -11.76
C GLN A 111 0.78 -22.95 -11.04
N LEU A 112 1.63 -23.10 -10.00
CA LEU A 112 2.21 -21.97 -9.28
C LEU A 112 3.07 -21.09 -10.19
N LEU A 113 3.85 -21.72 -11.08
CA LEU A 113 4.65 -21.00 -12.08
C LEU A 113 3.76 -20.21 -13.05
N LYS A 114 2.65 -20.79 -13.49
CA LYS A 114 1.71 -20.13 -14.41
C LYS A 114 0.95 -18.96 -13.75
N THR A 115 0.64 -19.07 -12.46
CA THR A 115 -0.12 -18.03 -11.75
C THR A 115 0.77 -16.92 -11.19
N ALA A 116 1.86 -17.27 -10.54
CA ALA A 116 2.72 -16.31 -9.84
C ALA A 116 3.94 -15.87 -10.67
N GLY A 117 4.32 -16.63 -11.70
CA GLY A 117 5.58 -16.44 -12.42
C GLY A 117 6.74 -17.17 -11.74
N VAL A 118 7.84 -17.34 -12.47
CA VAL A 118 8.98 -18.17 -12.05
C VAL A 118 9.64 -17.63 -10.78
N ASP A 119 9.91 -16.34 -10.74
CA ASP A 119 10.66 -15.73 -9.63
C ASP A 119 9.82 -15.67 -8.34
N CYS A 120 8.54 -15.33 -8.46
CA CYS A 120 7.62 -15.37 -7.33
C CYS A 120 7.44 -16.80 -6.80
N ALA A 121 7.30 -17.80 -7.68
CA ALA A 121 7.18 -19.19 -7.27
C ALA A 121 8.43 -19.68 -6.53
N LYS A 122 9.63 -19.34 -7.01
CA LYS A 122 10.89 -19.65 -6.32
C LYS A 122 10.94 -19.02 -4.93
N HIS A 123 10.54 -17.75 -4.82
CA HIS A 123 10.53 -17.04 -3.56
C HIS A 123 9.55 -17.70 -2.56
N LEU A 124 8.34 -18.01 -3.01
CA LEU A 124 7.31 -18.68 -2.21
C LEU A 124 7.75 -20.05 -1.67
N VAL A 125 8.33 -20.87 -2.53
CA VAL A 125 8.85 -22.19 -2.13
C VAL A 125 9.99 -22.01 -1.13
N ARG A 126 10.93 -21.09 -1.38
CA ARG A 126 12.11 -20.91 -0.51
C ARG A 126 11.77 -20.46 0.91
N PHE A 127 10.78 -19.58 1.08
CA PHE A 127 10.50 -18.96 2.38
C PHE A 127 9.31 -19.57 3.13
N TRP A 128 8.35 -20.18 2.43
CA TRP A 128 7.11 -20.70 3.03
C TRP A 128 6.92 -22.22 2.84
N SER A 129 7.94 -22.95 2.37
CA SER A 129 7.97 -24.42 2.09
C SER A 129 6.97 -25.27 2.91
N GLY A 130 5.77 -25.51 2.37
CA GLY A 130 4.77 -26.42 2.96
C GLY A 130 3.79 -25.80 3.96
N GLU A 131 4.02 -24.55 4.36
CA GLU A 131 3.12 -23.85 5.26
C GLU A 131 1.99 -23.14 4.50
N PRO A 132 0.80 -23.03 5.12
CA PRO A 132 -0.27 -22.20 4.57
C PRO A 132 0.14 -20.73 4.65
N LEU A 133 0.35 -20.11 3.49
CA LEU A 133 0.59 -18.69 3.36
C LEU A 133 -0.73 -17.94 3.29
N HIS A 134 -0.96 -17.05 4.26
CA HIS A 134 -2.01 -16.06 4.13
C HIS A 134 -1.50 -14.86 3.32
N VAL A 135 -2.03 -14.66 2.12
CA VAL A 135 -1.64 -13.53 1.27
C VAL A 135 -2.43 -12.31 1.74
N PRO A 136 -1.76 -11.23 2.19
CA PRO A 136 -2.45 -10.03 2.63
C PRO A 136 -3.21 -9.38 1.47
N THR A 137 -4.25 -8.62 1.77
CA THR A 137 -4.94 -7.81 0.76
C THR A 137 -4.01 -6.71 0.24
N ALA A 138 -4.27 -6.25 -0.98
CA ALA A 138 -3.56 -5.11 -1.58
C ALA A 138 -3.89 -3.75 -0.91
N GLU A 139 -4.70 -3.73 0.14
CA GLU A 139 -5.24 -2.51 0.72
C GLU A 139 -4.16 -1.58 1.26
N ALA A 140 -3.18 -2.12 1.99
CA ALA A 140 -2.07 -1.33 2.53
C ALA A 140 -1.22 -0.67 1.43
N PRO A 141 -0.63 -1.40 0.45
CA PRO A 141 0.15 -0.78 -0.61
C PRO A 141 -0.68 0.15 -1.51
N LEU A 142 -1.94 -0.18 -1.80
CA LEU A 142 -2.86 0.70 -2.54
C LEU A 142 -3.13 2.00 -1.79
N ARG A 143 -3.36 1.92 -0.47
CA ARG A 143 -3.57 3.10 0.37
C ARG A 143 -2.34 4.00 0.37
N LEU A 144 -1.15 3.43 0.49
CA LEU A 144 0.11 4.18 0.45
C LEU A 144 0.31 4.88 -0.90
N ALA A 145 0.20 4.15 -2.01
CA ALA A 145 0.35 4.72 -3.34
C ALA A 145 -0.70 5.80 -3.65
N ARG A 146 -1.95 5.59 -3.20
CA ARG A 146 -3.01 6.60 -3.29
C ARG A 146 -2.67 7.84 -2.47
N ASN A 147 -2.17 7.68 -1.25
CA ASN A 147 -1.84 8.81 -0.39
C ASN A 147 -0.68 9.65 -0.97
N GLU A 148 0.36 9.00 -1.51
CA GLU A 148 1.41 9.71 -2.25
C GLU A 148 0.84 10.47 -3.45
N ALA A 149 -0.02 9.83 -4.24
CA ALA A 149 -0.64 10.45 -5.39
C ALA A 149 -1.48 11.69 -5.04
N ILE A 150 -2.17 11.66 -3.90
CA ILE A 150 -2.91 12.81 -3.36
C ILE A 150 -1.95 13.96 -3.01
N LEU A 151 -0.82 13.66 -2.35
CA LEU A 151 0.17 14.66 -1.95
C LEU A 151 0.82 15.31 -3.18
N GLU A 152 1.28 14.51 -4.15
CA GLU A 152 1.85 14.98 -5.41
C GLU A 152 0.87 15.86 -6.20
N SER A 153 -0.39 15.42 -6.32
CA SER A 153 -1.42 16.18 -7.03
C SER A 153 -1.69 17.52 -6.33
N ARG A 154 -1.64 17.53 -4.99
CA ARG A 154 -1.79 18.76 -4.21
C ARG A 154 -0.62 19.71 -4.41
N GLU A 155 0.61 19.20 -4.48
CA GLU A 155 1.80 20.01 -4.81
C GLU A 155 1.77 20.57 -6.22
N ALA A 156 1.19 19.83 -7.17
CA ALA A 156 0.93 20.30 -8.52
C ALA A 156 -0.19 21.35 -8.62
N GLY A 157 -0.80 21.74 -7.49
CA GLY A 157 -1.79 22.81 -7.42
C GLY A 157 -3.25 22.36 -7.52
N ALA A 158 -3.53 21.04 -7.54
CA ALA A 158 -4.91 20.55 -7.56
C ALA A 158 -5.70 21.04 -6.33
N ASP A 159 -6.95 21.44 -6.55
CA ASP A 159 -7.84 21.85 -5.46
C ASP A 159 -8.39 20.64 -4.68
N LEU A 160 -8.99 20.88 -3.51
CA LEU A 160 -9.49 19.79 -2.66
C LEU A 160 -10.69 19.05 -3.27
N ASN A 161 -11.53 19.72 -4.05
CA ASN A 161 -12.69 19.11 -4.69
C ASN A 161 -12.25 18.18 -5.82
N ASP A 162 -11.25 18.58 -6.58
CA ASP A 162 -10.63 17.77 -7.62
C ASP A 162 -9.98 16.52 -7.04
N LEU A 163 -9.28 16.63 -5.91
CA LEU A 163 -8.71 15.47 -5.21
C LEU A 163 -9.80 14.50 -4.73
N VAL A 164 -10.87 15.00 -4.12
CA VAL A 164 -12.02 14.18 -3.68
C VAL A 164 -12.64 13.43 -4.86
N ARG A 165 -12.85 14.11 -5.99
CA ARG A 165 -13.42 13.51 -7.20
C ARG A 165 -12.47 12.51 -7.84
N MET A 166 -11.20 12.87 -7.98
CA MET A 166 -10.17 12.07 -8.65
C MET A 166 -9.89 10.76 -7.93
N PHE A 167 -9.85 10.79 -6.59
CA PHE A 167 -9.52 9.63 -5.76
C PHE A 167 -10.73 8.97 -5.11
N CYS A 168 -11.95 9.50 -5.34
CA CYS A 168 -13.21 8.99 -4.81
C CYS A 168 -13.20 8.84 -3.27
N LEU A 169 -12.61 9.82 -2.57
CA LEU A 169 -12.52 9.82 -1.12
C LEU A 169 -13.39 10.92 -0.50
N PRO A 170 -14.00 10.69 0.67
CA PRO A 170 -14.65 11.76 1.42
C PRO A 170 -13.68 12.90 1.75
N TYR A 171 -14.18 14.14 1.74
CA TYR A 171 -13.40 15.34 2.02
C TYR A 171 -12.57 15.26 3.34
N PRO A 172 -13.11 14.76 4.47
CA PRO A 172 -12.33 14.61 5.69
C PRO A 172 -11.10 13.70 5.55
N TRP A 173 -11.20 12.66 4.72
CA TRP A 173 -10.10 11.72 4.48
C TRP A 173 -8.98 12.35 3.67
N VAL A 174 -9.31 13.12 2.63
CA VAL A 174 -8.31 13.87 1.86
C VAL A 174 -7.58 14.86 2.77
N ILE A 175 -8.29 15.59 3.62
CA ILE A 175 -7.67 16.49 4.61
C ILE A 175 -6.73 15.74 5.55
N GLN A 176 -7.15 14.57 6.05
CA GLN A 176 -6.33 13.75 6.93
C GLN A 176 -5.01 13.36 6.25
N VAL A 177 -5.07 12.83 5.01
CA VAL A 177 -3.87 12.46 4.24
C VAL A 177 -2.94 13.65 4.05
N LEU A 178 -3.47 14.83 3.69
CA LEU A 178 -2.66 16.04 3.53
C LEU A 178 -2.02 16.51 4.84
N ARG A 179 -2.72 16.37 5.98
CA ARG A 179 -2.19 16.71 7.30
C ARG A 179 -1.08 15.75 7.73
N GLU A 180 -1.28 14.44 7.53
CA GLU A 180 -0.29 13.42 7.83
C GLU A 180 0.96 13.59 6.97
N GLY A 181 0.81 13.79 5.66
CA GLY A 181 1.94 14.03 4.76
C GLY A 181 2.79 15.25 5.13
N ARG A 182 2.16 16.34 5.61
CA ARG A 182 2.89 17.51 6.13
C ARG A 182 3.69 17.18 7.38
N ARG A 183 3.16 16.37 8.29
CA ARG A 183 3.87 15.95 9.52
C ARG A 183 5.09 15.12 9.17
N THR A 184 4.93 14.12 8.31
CA THR A 184 6.02 13.22 7.89
C THR A 184 7.16 14.00 7.23
N ARG A 185 6.87 15.04 6.45
CA ARG A 185 7.88 15.90 5.81
C ARG A 185 8.50 16.94 6.74
N ALA A 186 7.76 17.38 7.76
CA ALA A 186 8.25 18.34 8.73
C ALA A 186 9.18 17.71 9.77
N THR A 187 9.11 16.39 9.98
CA THR A 187 10.05 15.67 10.83
C THR A 187 11.37 15.50 10.09
N PRO A 188 12.45 16.26 10.42
CA PRO A 188 13.74 16.04 9.81
C PRO A 188 14.19 14.62 10.12
N SER A 189 14.55 13.85 9.09
CA SER A 189 15.05 12.49 9.27
C SER A 189 16.21 12.53 10.27
N PRO A 190 16.13 11.84 11.43
CA PRO A 190 17.14 11.91 12.49
C PRO A 190 18.53 11.43 12.04
N THR A 191 18.62 10.82 10.86
CA THR A 191 19.85 10.24 10.31
C THR A 191 20.72 11.25 9.52
N GLN A 192 20.21 12.43 9.13
CA GLN A 192 21.00 13.39 8.33
C GLN A 192 21.74 14.47 9.14
N GLY A 193 21.45 14.64 10.43
CA GLY A 193 21.99 15.73 11.24
C GLY A 193 23.24 15.40 12.07
N ARG A 194 23.59 14.12 12.28
CA ARG A 194 24.83 13.76 12.97
C ARG A 194 25.95 13.57 11.96
N ALA A 195 26.25 14.65 11.23
CA ALA A 195 27.61 14.86 10.80
C ALA A 195 28.45 14.79 12.08
N VAL A 196 29.17 13.69 12.22
CA VAL A 196 30.24 13.55 13.18
C VAL A 196 31.25 14.63 12.79
N SER A 197 31.05 15.86 13.28
CA SER A 197 32.16 16.78 13.46
C SER A 197 33.19 15.97 14.22
N GLY A 198 34.31 15.72 13.56
CA GLY A 198 35.40 14.89 14.04
C GLY A 198 36.11 15.54 15.21
N GLU A 199 35.40 15.77 16.31
CA GLU A 199 36.02 15.78 17.62
C GLU A 199 36.31 14.32 17.96
N ILE A 200 37.48 13.88 17.49
CA ILE A 200 38.18 12.72 18.04
C ILE A 200 38.21 12.94 19.56
N PRO A 201 37.53 12.12 20.38
CA PRO A 201 37.71 12.20 21.81
C PRO A 201 39.19 11.93 22.08
N ARG A 202 39.89 12.97 22.56
CA ARG A 202 41.26 12.89 23.09
C ARG A 202 41.36 11.63 23.94
N ALA A 203 42.31 10.77 23.58
CA ALA A 203 42.56 9.48 24.21
C ALA A 203 42.41 9.55 25.74
N LEU A 204 41.44 8.82 26.28
CA LEU A 204 41.44 8.52 27.70
C LEU A 204 42.68 7.68 28.02
N PRO A 205 43.44 8.01 29.07
CA PRO A 205 44.61 7.22 29.46
C PRO A 205 44.18 5.80 29.85
N ALA A 206 44.95 4.83 29.37
CA ALA A 206 44.76 3.40 29.61
C ALA A 206 44.58 3.09 31.11
N ARG A 207 43.35 2.71 31.50
CA ARG A 207 43.14 2.03 32.77
C ARG A 207 43.69 0.62 32.66
N VAL A 208 44.85 0.42 33.26
CA VAL A 208 45.44 -0.88 33.62
C VAL A 208 44.36 -1.73 34.30
N ARG A 209 43.98 -2.86 33.69
CA ARG A 209 43.20 -3.90 34.37
C ARG A 209 44.17 -4.79 35.15
N PRO A 210 43.99 -5.00 36.47
CA PRO A 210 44.71 -6.04 37.18
C PRO A 210 44.23 -7.41 36.71
N SER A 211 45.20 -8.26 36.35
CA SER A 211 45.05 -9.69 36.08
C SER A 211 44.58 -10.41 37.33
N ALA A 212 43.31 -10.82 37.36
CA ALA A 212 42.80 -11.78 38.33
C ALA A 212 42.58 -13.12 37.62
N SER A 213 43.47 -14.08 37.90
CA SER A 213 43.33 -15.47 37.49
C SER A 213 42.11 -16.11 38.17
N PRO A 214 41.29 -16.90 37.47
CA PRO A 214 40.25 -17.69 38.13
C PRO A 214 40.86 -18.92 38.85
N PRO A 215 40.41 -19.25 40.07
CA PRO A 215 40.77 -20.50 40.73
C PRO A 215 40.11 -21.70 40.04
N GLY A 216 40.90 -22.76 39.86
CA GLY A 216 40.48 -24.01 39.26
C GLY A 216 39.39 -24.70 40.08
N HIS A 217 38.41 -25.27 39.38
CA HIS A 217 37.46 -26.18 39.98
C HIS A 217 38.02 -27.61 40.00
N PRO A 218 38.16 -28.25 41.17
CA PRO A 218 38.45 -29.67 41.25
C PRO A 218 37.20 -30.47 40.88
N GLY A 219 37.44 -31.54 40.11
CA GLY A 219 36.44 -32.49 39.65
C GLY A 219 35.61 -33.11 40.77
N ARG A 220 34.48 -33.68 40.35
CA ARG A 220 33.69 -34.61 41.15
C ARG A 220 33.38 -35.86 40.32
N PRO A 221 33.23 -37.00 41.01
CA PRO A 221 33.47 -38.36 40.54
C PRO A 221 32.43 -38.88 39.54
#